data_AF-A0A1N7SKG8-F1
#
_entry.id   AF-A0A1N7SKG8-F1
#
_cell.length_a   1.000
_cell.length_b   1.000
_cell.length_c   1.000
_cell.angle_alpha   90.00
_cell.angle_beta   90.00
_cell.angle_gamma   90.00
#
_symmetry.space_group_name_H-M   'P 1'
#
loop_
_entity.id
_entity.type
_entity.pdbx_description
1 polymer ?
#
loop_
_entity_poly.entity_id
_entity_poly.type
_entity_poly.pdbx_seq_one_letter_code
_entity_poly.pdbx_strand_id
1 'polypeptide(L)'
;MASSETYNAMQLGLLDGLWTSSGTFGSYRLYEVAKYYDSPEQYSIYYTIEPIAISMKTWNKLTPAQQKIMTDVGQSLEQSAFEGAKADDRRVAQLFASHGVQIHKTSASSSDNEVVSSASPSVLVCRCAE
;
A
#
# COMPACT_ATOMS: atom_id res chain seq x y z
N MET A 1 -10.22 -9.80 6.84
CA MET A 1 -10.14 -9.55 8.29
C MET A 1 -9.92 -8.07 8.55
N ALA A 2 -10.20 -7.57 9.76
CA ALA A 2 -9.94 -6.17 10.07
C ALA A 2 -8.42 -5.93 10.11
N SER A 3 -7.96 -4.78 9.59
CA SER A 3 -6.54 -4.45 9.54
C SER A 3 -5.89 -4.51 10.93
N SER A 4 -6.61 -4.09 11.97
CA SER A 4 -6.15 -4.10 13.38
C SER A 4 -5.83 -5.49 13.93
N GLU A 5 -6.26 -6.57 13.29
CA GLU A 5 -6.08 -7.95 13.75
C GLU A 5 -4.97 -8.69 12.97
N THR A 6 -4.45 -8.09 11.90
CA THR A 6 -3.55 -8.75 10.94
C THR A 6 -2.22 -9.19 11.56
N TYR A 7 -1.60 -8.37 12.42
CA TYR A 7 -0.36 -8.76 13.10
C TYR A 7 -0.55 -10.01 13.95
N ASN A 8 -1.58 -10.02 14.80
CA ASN A 8 -1.87 -11.15 15.69
C ASN A 8 -2.24 -12.39 14.88
N ALA A 9 -3.03 -12.24 13.81
CA ALA A 9 -3.39 -13.35 12.93
C ALA A 9 -2.15 -13.98 12.26
N MET A 10 -1.20 -13.16 11.78
CA MET A 10 0.07 -13.63 11.23
C MET A 10 0.94 -14.31 12.30
N GLN A 11 1.06 -13.70 13.49
CA GLN A 11 1.84 -14.25 14.60
C GLN A 11 1.34 -15.63 15.04
N LEU A 12 0.01 -15.78 15.16
CA LEU A 12 -0.66 -17.02 15.53
C LEU A 12 -0.69 -18.06 14.40
N GLY A 13 -0.28 -17.70 13.18
CA GLY A 13 -0.35 -18.58 12.01
C GLY A 13 -1.77 -18.84 11.51
N LEU A 14 -2.71 -17.94 11.80
CA LEU A 14 -4.04 -17.96 11.17
C LEU A 14 -4.01 -17.49 9.72
N LEU A 15 -2.94 -16.77 9.35
CA LEU A 15 -2.65 -16.35 7.99
C LEU A 15 -1.31 -16.90 7.54
N ASP A 16 -1.33 -17.48 6.35
CA ASP A 16 -0.13 -17.81 5.58
C ASP A 16 0.30 -16.65 4.69
N GLY A 17 -0.52 -15.61 4.56
CA GLY A 17 -0.06 -14.40 3.92
C GLY A 17 -1.01 -13.22 4.05
N LEU A 18 -0.48 -12.05 3.74
CA LEU A 18 -1.21 -10.80 3.80
C LEU A 18 -0.96 -9.99 2.54
N TRP A 19 -2.03 -9.42 1.98
CA TRP A 19 -1.95 -8.41 0.95
C TRP A 19 -2.43 -7.07 1.48
N THR A 20 -1.55 -6.07 1.51
CA THR A 20 -1.91 -4.71 1.95
C THR A 20 -0.89 -3.67 1.46
N SER A 21 -1.10 -2.39 1.77
CA SER A 21 -0.20 -1.31 1.36
C SER A 21 1.16 -1.38 2.07
N SER A 22 2.23 -0.91 1.41
CA SER A 22 3.57 -0.77 2.01
C SER A 22 3.52 -0.01 3.34
N GLY A 23 2.74 1.06 3.42
CA GLY A 23 2.54 1.83 4.65
C GLY A 23 1.97 1.00 5.79
N THR A 24 1.05 0.07 5.51
CA THR A 24 0.53 -0.87 6.53
C THR A 24 1.61 -1.84 6.98
N PHE A 25 2.38 -2.40 6.05
CA PHE A 25 3.50 -3.30 6.39
C PHE A 25 4.52 -2.65 7.33
N GLY A 26 4.91 -1.41 7.04
CA GLY A 26 5.83 -0.67 7.88
C GLY A 26 5.23 -0.28 9.24
N SER A 27 4.03 0.30 9.24
CA SER A 27 3.40 0.84 10.47
C SER A 27 2.96 -0.25 11.44
N TYR A 28 2.51 -1.40 10.96
CA TYR A 28 2.13 -2.53 11.81
C TYR A 28 3.31 -3.42 12.19
N ARG A 29 4.54 -3.04 11.81
CA ARG A 29 5.76 -3.77 12.14
C ARG A 29 5.72 -5.23 11.68
N LEU A 30 5.11 -5.48 10.53
CA LEU A 30 4.90 -6.84 10.04
C LEU A 30 6.22 -7.56 9.70
N TYR A 31 7.34 -6.84 9.60
CA TYR A 31 8.68 -7.41 9.51
C TYR A 31 9.06 -8.31 10.71
N GLU A 32 8.35 -8.24 11.84
CA GLU A 32 8.57 -9.10 13.01
C GLU A 32 7.96 -10.50 12.85
N VAL A 33 6.95 -10.63 11.99
CA VAL A 33 6.16 -11.85 11.82
C VAL A 33 6.20 -12.39 10.39
N ALA A 34 6.70 -11.60 9.44
CA ALA A 34 6.91 -11.96 8.05
C ALA A 34 8.27 -12.63 7.83
N LYS A 35 8.31 -13.64 6.94
CA LYS A 35 9.57 -14.26 6.48
C LYS A 35 10.02 -13.71 5.12
N TYR A 36 9.07 -13.34 4.28
CA TYR A 36 9.26 -12.87 2.91
C TYR A 36 8.51 -11.57 2.68
N TYR A 37 8.98 -10.74 1.76
CA TYR A 37 8.31 -9.50 1.36
C TYR A 37 8.49 -9.27 -0.14
N ASP A 38 7.39 -9.25 -0.88
CA ASP A 38 7.39 -8.95 -2.31
C ASP A 38 7.41 -7.44 -2.54
N SER A 39 8.59 -6.86 -2.70
CA SER A 39 8.77 -5.42 -2.90
C SER A 39 8.12 -4.95 -4.21
N PRO A 40 7.26 -3.92 -4.16
CA PRO A 40 6.51 -3.48 -5.32
C PRO A 40 7.15 -2.29 -6.03
N GLU A 41 8.42 -1.99 -5.75
CA GLU A 41 9.12 -0.80 -6.23
C GLU A 41 9.14 -0.65 -7.77
N GLN A 42 8.98 -1.77 -8.50
CA GLN A 42 9.00 -1.80 -9.96
C GLN A 42 7.67 -2.21 -10.58
N TYR A 43 7.03 -3.23 -10.00
CA TYR A 43 5.79 -3.81 -10.50
C TYR A 43 4.90 -4.18 -9.32
N SER A 44 3.59 -4.12 -9.53
CA SER A 44 2.61 -4.52 -8.53
C SER A 44 1.46 -5.27 -9.16
N ILE A 45 0.94 -6.21 -8.38
CA ILE A 45 -0.25 -6.99 -8.69
C ILE A 45 -1.55 -6.27 -8.28
N TYR A 46 -1.47 -5.13 -7.58
CA TYR A 46 -2.63 -4.33 -7.14
C TYR A 46 -2.28 -2.88 -6.85
N TYR A 47 -3.31 -2.04 -6.91
CA TYR A 47 -3.25 -0.63 -6.59
C TYR A 47 -4.37 -0.25 -5.62
N THR A 48 -4.03 0.52 -4.59
CA THR A 48 -5.03 1.11 -3.69
C THR A 48 -5.34 2.55 -4.13
N ILE A 49 -6.61 2.83 -4.38
CA ILE A 49 -7.10 4.22 -4.52
C ILE A 49 -7.57 4.67 -3.13
N GLU A 50 -7.04 5.79 -2.66
CA GLU A 50 -7.40 6.41 -1.37
C GLU A 50 -8.17 7.72 -1.63
N PRO A 51 -9.48 7.66 -1.95
CA PRO A 51 -10.23 8.84 -2.33
C PRO A 51 -10.55 9.72 -1.11
N ILE A 52 -10.27 11.02 -1.23
CA ILE A 52 -10.80 12.00 -0.29
C ILE A 52 -12.25 12.31 -0.67
N ALA A 53 -13.19 11.86 0.13
CA ALA A 53 -14.62 12.05 -0.11
C ALA A 53 -15.22 13.12 0.82
N ILE A 54 -16.20 13.86 0.29
CA ILE A 54 -17.02 14.83 1.04
C ILE A 54 -18.50 14.53 0.82
N SER A 55 -19.33 14.67 1.86
CA SER A 55 -20.78 14.49 1.71
C SER A 55 -21.37 15.55 0.76
N MET A 56 -22.30 15.14 -0.11
CA MET A 56 -22.94 16.07 -1.04
C MET A 56 -23.74 17.17 -0.33
N LYS A 57 -24.29 16.88 0.87
CA LYS A 57 -24.97 17.88 1.69
C LYS A 57 -24.01 18.98 2.15
N THR A 58 -22.76 18.64 2.47
CA THR A 58 -21.74 19.63 2.83
C THR A 58 -21.22 20.35 1.59
N TRP A 59 -20.91 19.60 0.52
CA TRP A 59 -20.41 20.15 -0.74
C TRP A 59 -21.34 21.21 -1.34
N ASN A 60 -22.65 20.95 -1.34
CA ASN A 60 -23.66 21.86 -1.88
C ASN A 60 -23.87 23.14 -1.05
N LYS A 61 -23.34 23.20 0.18
CA LYS A 61 -23.34 24.42 1.00
C LYS A 61 -22.15 25.34 0.73
N LEU A 62 -21.12 24.84 0.04
CA LEU A 62 -19.96 25.63 -0.31
C LEU A 62 -20.30 26.61 -1.43
N THR A 63 -19.64 27.76 -1.45
CA THR A 63 -19.74 28.68 -2.58
C THR A 63 -19.03 28.09 -3.81
N PRO A 64 -19.38 28.52 -5.04
CA PRO A 64 -18.67 28.08 -6.24
C PRO A 64 -17.15 28.29 -6.17
N ALA A 65 -16.70 29.37 -5.52
CA ALA A 65 -15.27 29.65 -5.31
C ALA A 65 -14.61 28.62 -4.39
N GLN A 66 -15.28 28.22 -3.29
CA GLN A 66 -14.78 27.21 -2.37
C GLN A 66 -14.72 25.82 -3.01
N GLN A 67 -15.75 25.44 -3.78
CA GLN A 67 -15.76 24.20 -4.54
C GLN A 67 -14.58 24.15 -5.51
N LYS A 68 -14.33 25.23 -6.25
CA LYS A 68 -13.19 25.32 -7.15
C LYS A 68 -11.87 25.13 -6.42
N ILE A 69 -11.66 25.82 -5.29
CA ILE A 69 -10.43 25.69 -4.49
C ILE A 69 -10.23 24.24 -4.03
N MET A 70 -11.28 23.58 -3.53
CA MET A 70 -11.17 22.19 -3.10
C MET A 70 -10.75 21.25 -4.23
N THR A 71 -11.34 21.40 -5.42
CA THR A 71 -10.99 20.58 -6.59
C THR A 71 -9.57 20.87 -7.07
N ASP A 72 -9.20 22.14 -7.20
CA ASP A 72 -7.86 22.56 -7.65
C ASP A 72 -6.77 22.03 -6.68
N VAL A 73 -7.00 22.17 -5.36
CA VAL A 73 -6.06 21.66 -4.35
C VAL A 73 -6.02 20.14 -4.38
N GLY A 74 -7.15 19.46 -4.46
CA GLY A 74 -7.21 18.00 -4.56
C GLY A 74 -6.36 17.48 -5.72
N GLN A 75 -6.51 18.07 -6.91
CA GLN A 75 -5.71 17.74 -8.09
C GLN A 75 -4.22 18.05 -7.89
N SER A 76 -3.90 19.18 -7.26
CA SER A 76 -2.49 19.56 -7.03
C SER A 76 -1.74 18.59 -6.10
N LEU A 77 -2.44 17.86 -5.25
CA LEU A 77 -1.86 16.91 -4.30
C LEU A 77 -1.57 15.54 -4.92
N GLU A 78 -2.21 15.17 -6.03
CA GLU A 78 -2.13 13.82 -6.61
C GLU A 78 -0.69 13.39 -6.92
N GLN A 79 0.08 14.26 -7.58
CA GLN A 79 1.46 13.94 -7.95
C GLN A 79 2.34 13.76 -6.71
N SER A 80 2.20 14.63 -5.71
CA SER A 80 2.99 14.55 -4.48
C SER A 80 2.62 13.30 -3.65
N ALA A 81 1.34 12.96 -3.58
CA ALA A 81 0.88 11.73 -2.94
C ALA A 81 1.46 10.48 -3.63
N PHE A 82 1.47 10.48 -4.97
CA PHE A 82 2.02 9.38 -5.76
C PHE A 82 3.54 9.22 -5.61
N GLU A 83 4.28 10.33 -5.55
CA GLU A 83 5.72 10.31 -5.25
C GLU A 83 6.01 9.85 -3.82
N GLY A 84 5.19 10.29 -2.87
CA GLY A 84 5.24 9.86 -1.47
C GLY A 84 5.02 8.36 -1.32
N ALA A 85 4.02 7.81 -2.02
CA ALA A 85 3.77 6.37 -2.09
C ALA A 85 4.99 5.58 -2.59
N LYS A 86 5.57 5.98 -3.73
CA LYS A 86 6.78 5.33 -4.27
C LYS A 86 7.96 5.44 -3.31
N ALA A 87 8.09 6.55 -2.60
CA ALA A 87 9.13 6.72 -1.58
C ALA A 87 8.89 5.78 -0.40
N ASP A 88 7.64 5.58 0.00
CA ASP A 88 7.26 4.67 1.06
C ASP A 88 7.55 3.21 0.70
N ASP A 89 7.27 2.79 -0.54
CA ASP A 89 7.62 1.44 -1.02
C ASP A 89 9.12 1.14 -0.83
N ARG A 90 9.98 2.06 -1.27
CA ARG A 90 11.44 1.94 -1.11
C ARG A 90 11.84 1.90 0.36
N ARG A 91 11.25 2.78 1.18
CA ARG A 91 11.55 2.87 2.61
C ARG A 91 11.17 1.57 3.34
N VAL A 92 9.99 1.02 3.03
CA VAL A 92 9.48 -0.21 3.66
C VAL A 92 10.26 -1.42 3.19
N ALA A 93 10.62 -1.52 1.91
CA ALA A 93 11.50 -2.58 1.42
C ALA A 93 12.86 -2.58 2.16
N GLN A 94 13.47 -1.41 2.36
CA GLN A 94 14.70 -1.27 3.14
C GLN A 94 14.52 -1.64 4.61
N LEU A 95 13.40 -1.23 5.22
CA LEU A 95 13.06 -1.56 6.61
C LEU A 95 12.91 -3.07 6.82
N PHE A 96 12.26 -3.77 5.89
CA PHE A 96 12.11 -5.22 5.95
C PHE A 96 13.46 -5.92 5.77
N ALA A 97 14.26 -5.47 4.79
CA ALA A 97 15.61 -5.99 4.57
C ALA A 97 16.50 -5.82 5.82
N SER A 98 16.43 -4.67 6.52
CA SER A 98 17.23 -4.41 7.71
C SER A 98 16.84 -5.30 8.90
N HIS A 99 15.64 -5.89 8.89
CA HIS A 99 15.18 -6.84 9.90
C HIS A 99 15.34 -8.30 9.47
N GLY A 100 16.08 -8.57 8.38
CA GLY A 100 16.39 -9.93 7.93
C GLY A 100 15.27 -10.62 7.16
N VAL A 101 14.22 -9.88 6.75
CA VAL A 101 13.17 -10.42 5.88
C VAL A 101 13.73 -10.61 4.46
N GLN A 102 13.37 -11.72 3.81
CA GLN A 102 13.78 -12.00 2.44
C GLN A 102 12.97 -11.16 1.46
N ILE A 103 13.65 -10.25 0.75
CA ILE A 103 13.00 -9.37 -0.21
C ILE A 103 13.01 -10.02 -1.59
N HIS A 104 11.82 -10.19 -2.16
CA HIS A 104 11.64 -10.53 -3.56
C HIS A 104 11.23 -9.28 -4.33
N LYS A 105 11.67 -9.16 -5.58
CA LYS A 105 11.22 -8.08 -6.46
C LYS A 105 10.16 -8.63 -7.39
N THR A 106 8.98 -8.03 -7.38
CA THR A 106 7.92 -8.39 -8.32
C THR A 106 8.40 -8.12 -9.75
N SER A 107 8.23 -9.09 -10.65
CA SER A 107 8.63 -8.99 -12.05
C SER A 107 7.42 -9.11 -12.98
N ALA A 108 7.56 -8.63 -14.21
CA ALA A 108 6.47 -8.68 -15.19
C ALA A 108 6.02 -10.11 -15.56
N SER A 109 6.85 -11.13 -15.31
CA SER A 109 6.55 -12.54 -15.64
C SER A 109 6.04 -13.36 -14.46
N SER A 110 6.11 -12.85 -13.23
CA SER A 110 5.62 -13.55 -12.03
C SER A 110 4.11 -13.38 -11.78
N SER A 111 3.43 -12.62 -12.65
CA SER A 111 2.04 -12.22 -12.49
C SER A 111 1.25 -12.68 -13.70
N ASP A 112 0.55 -13.81 -13.60
CA ASP A 112 -0.32 -14.36 -14.67
C ASP A 112 -1.58 -13.50 -14.93
N ASN A 113 -1.69 -12.30 -14.35
CA ASN A 113 -2.72 -11.32 -14.66
C ASN A 113 -2.21 -9.89 -14.39
N GLU A 114 -2.47 -9.01 -15.36
CA GLU A 114 -2.44 -7.53 -15.34
C GLU A 114 -1.48 -6.86 -14.35
N VAL A 115 -0.20 -6.77 -14.74
CA VAL A 115 0.82 -5.98 -14.04
C VAL A 115 0.49 -4.48 -14.16
N VAL A 116 0.20 -3.82 -13.04
CA VAL A 116 -0.07 -2.38 -13.02
C VAL A 116 1.24 -1.62 -12.87
N SER A 117 1.63 -0.87 -13.90
CA SER A 117 2.97 -0.26 -14.00
C SER A 117 3.11 1.14 -13.36
N SER A 118 2.07 1.66 -12.71
CA SER A 118 2.04 3.12 -12.45
C SER A 118 1.18 3.58 -11.28
N ALA A 119 0.89 2.74 -10.29
CA ALA A 119 -0.06 3.09 -9.25
C ALA A 119 0.46 2.61 -7.87
N SER A 120 0.38 3.47 -6.82
CA SER A 120 0.79 3.21 -5.41
C SER A 120 0.59 1.76 -4.97
N PRO A 121 1.64 0.95 -5.02
CA PRO A 121 1.46 -0.47 -5.06
C PRO A 121 1.25 -1.08 -3.67
N SER A 122 0.71 -2.30 -3.64
CA SER A 122 0.42 -3.04 -2.41
C SER A 122 0.94 -4.47 -2.54
N VAL A 123 1.40 -5.03 -1.44
CA VAL A 123 2.38 -6.10 -1.37
C VAL A 123 1.78 -7.37 -0.80
N LEU A 124 2.19 -8.52 -1.33
CA LEU A 124 1.95 -9.82 -0.73
C LEU A 124 3.14 -10.19 0.18
N VAL A 125 2.84 -10.63 1.40
CA VAL A 125 3.78 -11.32 2.29
C VAL A 125 3.25 -12.71 2.45
N CYS A 126 3.93 -13.71 1.90
CA CYS A 126 3.65 -15.12 2.18
C CYS A 126 4.57 -15.61 3.30
N ARG A 127 4.02 -16.37 4.23
CA ARG A 127 4.69 -17.32 5.11
C ARG A 127 4.71 -18.63 4.32
N CYS A 128 5.69 -18.83 3.43
CA CYS A 128 5.82 -20.13 2.80
C CYS A 128 5.94 -21.19 3.91
N ALA A 129 4.98 -22.11 3.92
CA ALA A 129 5.14 -23.40 4.57
C ALA A 129 6.42 -24.04 4.03
N GLU A 130 7.07 -24.80 4.91
CA GLU A 130 8.40 -25.42 4.75
C GLU A 130 8.75 -25.91 3.33
#